data_AF-A0A8T5AEB5-F1
#
_entry.id   AF-A0A8T5AEB5-F1
#
_cell.length_a   1.000
_cell.length_b   1.000
_cell.length_c   1.000
_cell.angle_alpha   90.00
_cell.angle_beta   90.00
_cell.angle_gamma   90.00
#
_symmetry.space_group_name_H-M   'P 1'
#
loop_
_entity.id
_entity.type
_entity.pdbx_description
1 polymer ?
#
loop_
_entity_poly.entity_id
_entity_poly.type
_entity_poly.pdbx_seq_one_letter_code
_entity_poly.pdbx_strand_id
1 'polypeptide(L)'
;MSAEELRRHFRRVYPECSRRDIENLVSAIISKKYWRVHPSRSDIYYAVALTRAKIPCINGFRAKSTAPGPVVVSPRAARFCRRGRVLLVRRGSGGTFTSETVIDWPTFLRLIRLDEDKVYKYLIEDPNPPAFLNRRAFAALLRKMRADTMSTPHC
;
A
#
# COMPACT_ATOMS: atom_id res chain seq x y z
N MET A 1 -16.73 6.28 12.91
CA MET A 1 -16.34 7.60 12.39
C MET A 1 -17.23 7.90 11.21
N SER A 2 -17.91 9.04 11.23
CA SER A 2 -18.66 9.56 10.09
C SER A 2 -17.71 9.96 8.96
N ALA A 3 -18.25 10.17 7.75
CA ALA A 3 -17.47 10.65 6.61
C ALA A 3 -16.76 11.99 6.93
N GLU A 4 -17.45 12.90 7.63
CA GLU A 4 -16.90 14.20 7.99
C GLU A 4 -15.77 14.11 9.01
N GLU A 5 -15.88 13.21 9.99
CA GLU A 5 -14.80 12.93 10.94
C GLU A 5 -13.57 12.36 10.22
N LEU A 6 -13.77 11.47 9.24
CA LEU A 6 -12.68 10.91 8.43
C LEU A 6 -11.99 12.00 7.60
N ARG A 7 -12.75 12.87 6.93
CA ARG A 7 -12.20 14.01 6.17
C ARG A 7 -11.35 14.90 7.05
N ARG A 8 -11.88 15.33 8.20
CA ARG A 8 -11.17 16.19 9.15
C ARG A 8 -9.90 15.52 9.67
N HIS A 9 -9.97 14.23 9.98
CA HIS A 9 -8.82 13.45 10.42
C HIS A 9 -7.73 13.40 9.33
N PHE A 10 -8.06 13.00 8.10
CA PHE A 10 -7.06 12.79 7.06
C PHE A 10 -6.47 14.09 6.50
N ARG A 11 -7.20 15.21 6.54
CA ARG A 11 -6.61 16.54 6.25
C ARG A 11 -5.44 16.88 7.20
N ARG A 12 -5.49 16.42 8.45
CA ARG A 12 -4.38 16.61 9.41
C ARG A 12 -3.25 15.61 9.20
N VAL A 13 -3.58 14.38 8.79
CA VAL A 13 -2.60 13.30 8.57
C VAL A 13 -1.81 13.52 7.27
N TYR A 14 -2.45 14.08 6.24
CA TYR A 14 -1.88 14.36 4.93
C TYR A 14 -2.16 15.82 4.52
N PRO A 15 -1.55 16.81 5.20
CA PRO A 15 -1.80 18.23 4.92
C PRO A 15 -1.40 18.66 3.50
N GLU A 16 -0.53 17.91 2.84
CA GLU A 16 -0.09 18.14 1.46
C GLU A 16 -1.09 17.63 0.41
N CYS A 17 -2.04 16.79 0.80
CA CYS A 17 -3.04 16.25 -0.12
C CYS A 17 -4.12 17.27 -0.44
N SER A 18 -4.55 17.31 -1.70
CA SER A 18 -5.69 18.12 -2.10
C SER A 18 -6.98 17.63 -1.42
N ARG A 19 -8.00 18.49 -1.35
CA ARG A 19 -9.35 18.08 -0.90
C ARG A 19 -9.86 16.85 -1.65
N ARG A 20 -9.60 16.76 -2.96
CA ARG A 20 -10.02 15.62 -3.80
C ARG A 20 -9.29 14.34 -3.41
N ASP A 21 -8.00 14.42 -3.12
CA ASP A 21 -7.21 13.26 -2.69
C ASP A 21 -7.70 12.70 -1.35
N ILE A 22 -8.07 13.59 -0.42
CA ILE A 22 -8.68 13.19 0.85
C ILE A 22 -10.06 12.56 0.61
N GLU A 23 -10.89 13.15 -0.25
CA GLU A 23 -12.22 12.59 -0.56
C GLU A 23 -12.11 11.20 -1.19
N ASN A 24 -11.12 10.99 -2.06
CA ASN A 24 -10.84 9.68 -2.65
C ASN A 24 -10.49 8.63 -1.58
N LEU A 25 -9.69 8.99 -0.57
CA LEU A 25 -9.38 8.11 0.56
C LEU A 25 -10.62 7.77 1.39
N VAL A 26 -11.43 8.79 1.70
CA VAL A 26 -12.65 8.61 2.48
C VAL A 26 -13.65 7.73 1.72
N SER A 27 -13.85 7.99 0.44
CA SER A 27 -14.66 7.15 -0.46
C SER A 27 -14.15 5.72 -0.50
N ALA A 28 -12.82 5.52 -0.59
CA ALA A 28 -12.25 4.18 -0.59
C ALA A 28 -12.53 3.42 0.71
N ILE A 29 -12.43 4.09 1.86
CA ILE A 29 -12.74 3.51 3.17
C ILE A 29 -14.22 3.14 3.28
N ILE A 30 -15.11 4.06 2.92
CA ILE A 30 -16.57 3.87 3.05
C ILE A 30 -17.06 2.79 2.09
N SER A 31 -16.66 2.87 0.83
CA SER A 31 -17.06 1.92 -0.22
C SER A 31 -16.23 0.64 -0.23
N LYS A 32 -15.36 0.42 0.78
CA LYS A 32 -14.50 -0.77 0.88
C LYS A 32 -13.69 -1.06 -0.40
N LYS A 33 -13.21 -0.01 -1.06
CA LYS A 33 -12.46 -0.14 -2.33
C LYS A 33 -11.08 -0.77 -2.11
N TYR A 34 -10.66 -1.52 -3.11
CA TYR A 34 -9.34 -2.09 -3.26
C TYR A 34 -9.02 -2.14 -4.76
N TRP A 35 -7.74 -2.25 -5.10
CA TRP A 35 -7.28 -2.22 -6.50
C TRP A 35 -6.33 -3.37 -6.74
N ARG A 36 -6.34 -3.95 -7.93
CA ARG A 36 -5.27 -4.89 -8.33
C ARG A 36 -4.00 -4.09 -8.59
N VAL A 37 -2.85 -4.66 -8.25
CA VAL A 37 -1.56 -4.05 -8.59
C VAL A 37 -1.27 -4.17 -10.09
N HIS A 38 -1.68 -5.29 -10.69
CA HIS A 38 -1.46 -5.60 -12.09
C HIS A 38 -2.78 -6.10 -12.72
N PRO A 39 -3.14 -5.71 -13.96
CA PRO A 39 -4.39 -6.13 -14.58
C PRO A 39 -4.46 -7.64 -14.82
N SER A 40 -3.35 -8.25 -15.26
CA SER A 40 -3.26 -9.69 -15.55
C SER A 40 -2.84 -10.58 -14.37
N ARG A 41 -2.34 -10.02 -13.25
CA ARG A 41 -1.93 -10.80 -12.06
C ARG A 41 -2.91 -10.55 -10.91
N SER A 42 -3.60 -11.58 -10.46
CA SER A 42 -4.70 -11.50 -9.47
C SER A 42 -4.27 -11.84 -8.04
N ASP A 43 -2.97 -11.91 -7.78
CA ASP A 43 -2.41 -12.33 -6.50
C ASP A 43 -2.11 -11.15 -5.57
N ILE A 44 -1.97 -9.94 -6.10
CA ILE A 44 -1.65 -8.73 -5.32
C ILE A 44 -2.70 -7.61 -5.45
N TYR A 45 -3.02 -7.00 -4.31
CA TYR A 45 -3.96 -5.89 -4.20
C TYR A 45 -3.41 -4.72 -3.38
N TYR A 46 -3.83 -3.51 -3.72
CA TYR A 46 -3.80 -2.37 -2.82
C TYR A 46 -5.08 -2.34 -1.99
N ALA A 47 -4.96 -2.31 -0.67
CA ALA A 47 -6.09 -2.20 0.25
C ALA A 47 -5.85 -1.11 1.29
N VAL A 48 -6.88 -0.36 1.70
CA VAL A 48 -6.71 0.67 2.73
C VAL A 48 -6.85 0.05 4.12
N ALA A 49 -5.87 0.27 4.99
CA ALA A 49 -5.93 -0.14 6.39
C ALA A 49 -7.02 0.66 7.13
N LEU A 50 -7.87 -0.06 7.86
CA LEU A 50 -8.96 0.49 8.68
C LEU A 50 -8.57 0.56 10.17
N THR A 51 -7.55 -0.19 10.58
CA THR A 51 -7.03 -0.22 11.95
C THR A 51 -5.50 -0.18 11.95
N ARG A 52 -4.91 -0.02 13.14
CA ARG A 52 -3.50 -0.37 13.34
C ARG A 52 -3.34 -1.89 13.35
N ALA A 53 -2.15 -2.38 13.00
CA ALA A 53 -1.78 -3.79 13.13
C ALA A 53 -1.22 -4.03 14.54
N LYS A 54 -2.08 -4.35 15.51
CA LYS A 54 -1.68 -4.52 16.92
C LYS A 54 -1.96 -5.91 17.49
N ILE A 55 -2.83 -6.69 16.84
CA ILE A 55 -3.24 -8.00 17.34
C ILE A 55 -2.21 -9.01 16.82
N PRO A 56 -1.38 -9.63 17.68
CA PRO A 56 -0.38 -10.60 17.24
C PRO A 56 -1.06 -11.84 16.65
N CYS A 57 -0.42 -12.43 15.64
CA CYS A 57 -0.83 -13.69 15.02
C CYS A 57 0.41 -14.41 14.46
N ILE A 58 0.23 -15.65 14.00
CA ILE A 58 1.29 -16.40 13.31
C ILE A 58 1.85 -15.52 12.19
N ASN A 59 3.17 -15.31 12.22
CA ASN A 59 3.94 -14.52 11.26
C ASN A 59 3.64 -13.02 11.17
N GLY A 60 2.97 -12.40 12.17
CA GLY A 60 2.83 -10.94 12.19
C GLY A 60 1.72 -10.38 13.06
N PHE A 61 1.06 -9.34 12.56
CA PHE A 61 0.00 -8.62 13.26
C PHE A 61 -1.21 -8.41 12.36
N ARG A 62 -2.40 -8.71 12.87
CA ARG A 62 -3.66 -8.57 12.14
C ARG A 62 -4.10 -7.10 12.07
N ALA A 63 -4.48 -6.65 10.87
CA ALA A 63 -5.14 -5.37 10.61
C ALA A 63 -6.44 -5.58 9.81
N LYS A 64 -7.47 -4.80 10.11
CA LYS A 64 -8.65 -4.71 9.23
C LYS A 64 -8.30 -3.85 8.03
N SER A 65 -8.76 -4.23 6.83
CA SER A 65 -8.63 -3.46 5.59
C SER A 65 -9.99 -3.32 4.91
N THR A 66 -10.06 -2.51 3.86
CA THR A 66 -11.28 -2.30 3.07
C THR A 66 -11.80 -3.60 2.44
N ALA A 67 -10.91 -4.37 1.81
CA ALA A 67 -11.13 -5.69 1.19
C ALA A 67 -9.76 -6.24 0.75
N PRO A 68 -9.61 -7.55 0.44
CA PRO A 68 -10.61 -8.63 0.49
C PRO A 68 -10.83 -9.25 1.88
N GLY A 69 -10.14 -8.82 2.92
CA GLY A 69 -10.32 -9.36 4.27
C GLY A 69 -9.27 -8.85 5.25
N PRO A 70 -9.26 -9.32 6.50
CA PRO A 70 -8.20 -9.02 7.45
C PRO A 70 -6.84 -9.42 6.88
N VAL A 71 -5.85 -8.54 7.04
CA VAL A 71 -4.50 -8.73 6.51
C VAL A 71 -3.55 -8.98 7.67
N VAL A 72 -2.68 -10.00 7.53
CA VAL A 72 -1.53 -10.22 8.39
C VAL A 72 -0.40 -9.35 7.89
N VAL A 73 -0.07 -8.32 8.66
CA VAL A 73 1.02 -7.39 8.36
C VAL A 73 2.28 -7.90 9.04
N SER A 74 3.39 -7.97 8.31
CA SER A 74 4.65 -8.49 8.87
C SER A 74 5.16 -7.61 10.01
N PRO A 75 5.96 -8.16 10.95
CA PRO A 75 6.47 -7.39 12.09
C PRO A 75 7.18 -6.09 11.69
N ARG A 76 7.93 -6.11 10.57
CA ARG A 76 8.66 -4.94 10.05
C ARG A 76 7.73 -3.81 9.62
N ALA A 77 6.60 -4.18 9.01
CA ALA A 77 5.62 -3.27 8.42
C ALA A 77 4.53 -2.85 9.41
N ALA A 78 4.24 -3.66 10.43
CA ALA A 78 3.14 -3.48 11.37
C ALA A 78 3.17 -2.12 12.11
N ARG A 79 4.38 -1.65 12.48
CA ARG A 79 4.57 -0.34 13.14
C ARG A 79 4.12 0.85 12.28
N PHE A 80 4.10 0.69 10.96
CA PHE A 80 3.68 1.72 10.01
C PHE A 80 2.19 1.60 9.65
N CYS A 81 1.57 0.45 9.91
CA CYS A 81 0.16 0.24 9.65
C CYS A 81 -0.72 1.12 10.53
N ARG A 82 -1.40 2.08 9.93
CA ARG A 82 -2.36 2.98 10.57
C ARG A 82 -3.58 3.16 9.65
N ARG A 83 -4.71 3.54 10.24
CA ARG A 83 -5.92 3.85 9.47
C ARG A 83 -5.60 4.85 8.35
N GLY A 84 -6.05 4.56 7.13
CA GLY A 84 -5.82 5.39 5.94
C GLY A 84 -4.43 5.27 5.31
N ARG A 85 -3.60 4.33 5.75
CA ARG A 85 -2.43 3.86 4.99
C ARG A 85 -2.86 2.75 4.04
N VAL A 86 -2.10 2.55 2.98
CA VAL A 86 -2.37 1.48 2.00
C VAL A 86 -1.47 0.29 2.31
N LEU A 87 -2.02 -0.90 2.21
CA LEU A 87 -1.33 -2.18 2.36
C LEU A 87 -1.11 -2.75 0.97
N LEU A 88 0.09 -3.27 0.72
CA LEU A 88 0.39 -4.07 -0.45
C LEU A 88 0.13 -5.54 -0.10
N VAL A 89 -1.07 -6.00 -0.44
CA VAL A 89 -1.65 -7.24 0.03
C VAL A 89 -1.37 -8.36 -0.97
N ARG A 90 -0.64 -9.39 -0.55
CA ARG A 90 -0.47 -10.65 -1.28
C ARG A 90 -1.49 -11.68 -0.78
N ARG A 91 -2.18 -12.33 -1.72
CA ARG A 91 -3.01 -13.51 -1.47
C ARG A 91 -2.12 -14.74 -1.38
N GLY A 92 -2.08 -15.37 -0.22
CA GLY A 92 -1.38 -16.63 0.00
C GLY A 92 -2.24 -17.86 -0.34
N SER A 93 -1.57 -19.01 -0.43
CA SER A 93 -2.19 -20.33 -0.53
C SER A 93 -3.06 -20.58 0.71
N GLY A 94 -4.35 -20.86 0.54
CA GLY A 94 -5.30 -21.03 1.65
C GLY A 94 -6.14 -19.77 1.99
N GLY A 95 -6.09 -18.73 1.16
CA GLY A 95 -6.99 -17.57 1.30
C GLY A 95 -6.56 -16.55 2.37
N THR A 96 -5.38 -16.73 2.97
CA THR A 96 -4.79 -15.75 3.87
C THR A 96 -4.26 -14.55 3.10
N PHE A 97 -4.46 -13.34 3.63
CA PHE A 97 -3.92 -12.11 3.07
C PHE A 97 -2.75 -11.61 3.91
N THR A 98 -1.61 -11.36 3.27
CA THR A 98 -0.38 -10.90 3.93
C THR A 98 0.09 -9.58 3.34
N SER A 99 0.82 -8.78 4.11
CA SER A 99 1.38 -7.52 3.64
C SER A 99 2.75 -7.27 4.26
N GLU A 100 3.77 -7.20 3.40
CA GLU A 100 5.15 -6.86 3.78
C GLU A 100 5.44 -5.35 3.67
N THR A 101 4.60 -4.61 2.95
CA THR A 101 4.81 -3.19 2.67
C THR A 101 3.57 -2.38 3.02
N VAL A 102 3.76 -1.30 3.79
CA VAL A 102 2.75 -0.26 4.02
C VAL A 102 3.13 0.97 3.19
N ILE A 103 2.15 1.64 2.59
CA ILE A 103 2.35 2.80 1.70
C ILE A 103 1.57 3.97 2.28
N ASP A 104 2.16 5.17 2.27
CA ASP A 104 1.39 6.37 2.59
C ASP A 104 0.45 6.79 1.45
N TRP A 105 -0.65 7.47 1.78
CA TRP A 105 -1.65 7.82 0.78
C TRP A 105 -1.10 8.68 -0.37
N PRO A 106 -0.33 9.77 -0.12
CA PRO A 106 0.28 10.54 -1.19
C PRO A 106 1.19 9.71 -2.12
N THR A 107 1.97 8.79 -1.56
CA THR A 107 2.86 7.91 -2.32
C THR A 107 2.07 6.89 -3.12
N PHE A 108 1.00 6.33 -2.54
CA PHE A 108 0.09 5.44 -3.26
C PHE A 108 -0.49 6.13 -4.51
N LEU A 109 -0.98 7.36 -4.39
CA LEU A 109 -1.52 8.13 -5.53
C LEU A 109 -0.52 8.33 -6.67
N ARG A 110 0.78 8.35 -6.36
CA ARG A 110 1.86 8.43 -7.35
C ARG A 110 2.24 7.06 -7.88
N LEU A 111 2.27 6.05 -7.01
CA LEU A 111 2.63 4.67 -7.34
C LEU A 111 1.67 4.06 -8.36
N ILE A 112 0.35 4.27 -8.21
CA ILE A 112 -0.66 3.74 -9.14
C ILE A 112 -0.64 4.36 -10.55
N ARG A 113 0.21 5.37 -10.76
CA ARG A 113 0.45 5.99 -12.08
C ARG A 113 1.73 5.50 -12.73
N LEU A 114 2.50 4.66 -12.03
CA LEU A 114 3.66 4.01 -12.60
C LEU A 114 3.24 2.79 -13.41
N ASP A 115 4.13 2.41 -14.31
CA ASP A 115 4.13 1.13 -14.99
C ASP A 115 4.00 -0.03 -13.97
N GLU A 116 2.93 -0.79 -14.11
CA GLU A 116 2.58 -1.90 -13.22
C GLU A 116 3.63 -3.01 -13.19
N ASP A 117 4.33 -3.30 -14.29
CA ASP A 117 5.39 -4.30 -14.35
C ASP A 117 6.58 -3.86 -13.50
N LYS A 118 6.95 -2.56 -13.57
CA LYS A 118 7.99 -2.01 -12.68
C LYS A 118 7.56 -2.11 -11.23
N VAL A 119 6.33 -1.76 -10.90
CA VAL A 119 5.85 -1.88 -9.52
C VAL A 119 5.96 -3.32 -9.03
N TYR A 120 5.57 -4.28 -9.87
CA TYR A 120 5.63 -5.69 -9.54
C TYR A 120 7.08 -6.15 -9.31
N LYS A 121 8.00 -5.86 -10.25
CA LYS A 121 9.43 -6.20 -10.13
C LYS A 121 10.05 -5.70 -8.82
N TYR A 122 9.84 -4.43 -8.47
CA TYR A 122 10.58 -3.81 -7.36
C TYR A 122 9.89 -3.86 -5.99
N LEU A 123 8.58 -4.08 -5.93
CA LEU A 123 7.86 -4.15 -4.65
C LEU A 123 7.31 -5.54 -4.33
N ILE A 124 7.15 -6.40 -5.32
CA ILE A 124 6.54 -7.73 -5.15
C ILE A 124 7.59 -8.83 -5.28
N GLU A 125 8.42 -8.78 -6.33
CA GLU A 125 9.45 -9.79 -6.60
C GLU A 125 10.75 -9.53 -5.83
N ASP A 126 10.98 -8.31 -5.33
CA ASP A 126 12.11 -8.01 -4.44
C ASP A 126 11.98 -8.84 -3.14
N PRO A 127 12.97 -9.67 -2.78
CA PRO A 127 12.92 -10.49 -1.56
C PRO A 127 12.96 -9.65 -0.28
N ASN A 128 13.35 -8.38 -0.36
CA ASN A 128 13.42 -7.48 0.77
C ASN A 128 12.74 -6.13 0.46
N PRO A 129 11.41 -6.12 0.24
CA PRO A 129 10.71 -4.90 -0.11
C PRO A 129 10.72 -3.91 1.07
N PRO A 130 10.59 -2.60 0.81
CA PRO A 130 10.58 -1.60 1.86
C PRO A 130 9.34 -1.77 2.76
N ALA A 131 9.54 -2.00 4.05
CA ALA A 131 8.44 -2.16 5.01
C ALA A 131 7.49 -0.95 5.05
N PHE A 132 8.00 0.24 4.72
CA PHE A 132 7.20 1.46 4.56
C PHE A 132 7.65 2.28 3.36
N LEU A 133 6.73 2.51 2.44
CA LEU A 133 6.93 3.31 1.25
C LEU A 133 6.29 4.69 1.46
N ASN A 134 7.13 5.63 1.88
CA ASN A 134 6.82 7.06 1.96
C ASN A 134 7.49 7.82 0.81
N ARG A 135 7.30 9.14 0.76
CA ARG A 135 7.90 10.00 -0.28
C ARG A 135 9.41 9.81 -0.48
N ARG A 136 10.18 9.63 0.61
CA ARG A 136 11.65 9.45 0.56
C ARG A 136 12.01 8.06 0.02
N ALA A 137 11.41 7.01 0.56
CA ALA A 137 11.62 5.64 0.09
C ALA A 137 11.20 5.49 -1.38
N PHE A 138 10.10 6.13 -1.78
CA PHE A 138 9.63 6.17 -3.15
C PHE A 138 10.60 6.89 -4.09
N ALA A 139 11.20 8.01 -3.67
CA ALA A 139 12.23 8.67 -4.48
C ALA A 139 13.49 7.79 -4.66
N ALA A 140 13.87 6.99 -3.65
CA ALA A 140 14.94 6.01 -3.80
C ALA A 140 14.57 4.88 -4.77
N LEU A 141 13.34 4.37 -4.67
CA LEU A 141 12.79 3.37 -5.59
C LEU A 141 12.82 3.85 -7.04
N LEU A 142 12.37 5.08 -7.31
CA LEU A 142 12.38 5.67 -8.65
C LEU A 142 13.80 5.82 -9.22
N ARG A 143 14.80 6.12 -8.38
CA ARG A 143 16.20 6.16 -8.81
C ARG A 143 16.70 4.77 -9.21
N LYS A 144 16.40 3.73 -8.42
CA LYS A 144 16.71 2.33 -8.74
C LYS A 144 16.07 1.92 -10.07
N MET A 145 14.79 2.22 -10.26
CA MET A 145 14.05 1.95 -11.52
C MET A 145 14.68 2.58 -12.76
N ARG A 146 15.20 3.81 -12.63
CA ARG A 146 15.86 4.52 -13.73
C ARG A 146 17.23 3.94 -14.06
N ALA A 147 18.02 3.61 -13.04
CA ALA A 147 19.36 3.03 -13.22
C ALA A 147 19.30 1.70 -13.99
N ASP A 148 18.35 0.82 -13.66
CA ASP A 148 18.14 -0.44 -14.38
C ASP A 148 17.76 -0.23 -15.85
N THR A 149 16.97 0.81 -16.16
CA THR A 149 16.55 1.11 -17.55
C THR A 149 17.74 1.56 -18.41
N MET A 150 18.75 2.20 -17.81
CA MET A 150 19.98 2.62 -18.50
C MET A 150 21.04 1.51 -18.57
N SER A 151 20.83 0.38 -17.89
CA SER A 151 21.79 -0.72 -17.79
C SER A 151 21.48 -1.89 -18.73
N THR A 152 20.39 -1.84 -19.51
CA THR A 152 20.14 -2.78 -20.60
C THR A 152 20.85 -2.29 -21.86
N PRO A 153 22.00 -2.89 -22.27
CA PRO A 153 22.53 -2.62 -23.59
C PRO A 153 21.54 -3.15 -24.62
N HIS A 154 21.20 -2.32 -25.60
CA HIS A 154 20.59 -2.80 -26.83
C HIS A 154 21.63 -3.70 -27.52
N CYS A 155 21.43 -5.01 -27.43
CA CYS A 155 22.04 -5.98 -28.34
C CYS A 155 21.20 -6.06 -29.61
#